data_AF-A0A7C6LTF6-F1
#
_entry.id   AF-A0A7C6LTF6-F1
#
_cell.length_a   1.000
_cell.length_b   1.000
_cell.length_c   1.000
_cell.angle_alpha   90.00
_cell.angle_beta   90.00
_cell.angle_gamma   90.00
#
_symmetry.space_group_name_H-M   'P 1'
#
loop_
_entity.id
_entity.type
_entity.pdbx_description
1 polymer ?
#
loop_
_entity_poly.entity_id
_entity_poly.type
_entity_poly.pdbx_seq_one_letter_code
_entity_poly.pdbx_strand_id
1 'polypeptide(L)'
;MTLTIYADFTDAMSRIASARADALIGAGVPIEWRAVAAHPTIRVVARPLADAEHTALADLERQWRAAALPDEPVPWHQPTVATAPGPPVAAYAEACGAGVGDHVRHLLFASGWHDHADIGNPDVLRRLLAVPILHGHSEADVLREYGYAVAIGGGPITSDAWRLIDRWQGEYADLGRPDLPLLLDGEEQHSGWDAVQRLGALITEHDAPFPRGNPYPLPPLPLPAQRRDLERPGRRPIWRDAYLLSSR
;
A
#
# COMPACT_ATOMS: atom_id res chain seq x y z
N MET A 1 13.59 -13.98 12.40
CA MET A 1 14.17 -13.49 11.14
C MET A 1 13.13 -12.61 10.48
N THR A 2 13.50 -11.45 9.94
CA THR A 2 12.55 -10.50 9.33
C THR A 2 12.58 -10.66 7.82
N LEU A 3 11.42 -10.90 7.22
CA LEU A 3 11.28 -10.93 5.76
C LEU A 3 11.27 -9.51 5.22
N THR A 4 11.93 -9.24 4.10
CA THR A 4 11.82 -7.94 3.42
C THR A 4 11.12 -8.10 2.09
N ILE A 5 10.08 -7.31 1.84
CA ILE A 5 9.34 -7.32 0.58
C ILE A 5 9.51 -5.97 -0.11
N TYR A 6 10.09 -5.96 -1.30
CA TYR A 6 10.00 -4.81 -2.21
C TYR A 6 8.85 -5.01 -3.17
N ALA A 7 8.03 -3.98 -3.31
CA ALA A 7 6.79 -4.08 -4.06
C ALA A 7 6.31 -2.71 -4.55
N ASP A 8 5.51 -2.74 -5.62
CA ASP A 8 4.90 -1.56 -6.23
C ASP A 8 3.38 -1.63 -6.05
N PHE A 9 2.76 -0.53 -5.65
CA PHE A 9 1.30 -0.47 -5.45
C PHE A 9 0.49 -0.65 -6.75
N THR A 10 1.15 -0.45 -7.89
CA THR A 10 0.59 -0.61 -9.25
C THR A 10 0.90 -1.96 -9.87
N ASP A 11 1.64 -2.83 -9.18
CA ASP A 11 1.96 -4.18 -9.64
C ASP A 11 0.98 -5.24 -9.09
N ALA A 12 0.56 -6.12 -9.99
CA ALA A 12 -0.47 -7.11 -9.75
C ALA A 12 0.03 -8.25 -8.86
N MET A 13 1.28 -8.68 -9.02
CA MET A 13 1.88 -9.70 -8.16
C MET A 13 2.18 -9.13 -6.76
N SER A 14 2.57 -7.86 -6.67
CA SER A 14 2.74 -7.12 -5.42
C SER A 14 1.46 -7.04 -4.61
N ARG A 15 0.29 -6.92 -5.27
CA ARG A 15 -1.01 -7.04 -4.60
C ARG A 15 -1.23 -8.41 -3.98
N ILE A 16 -0.87 -9.49 -4.67
CA ILE A 16 -0.97 -10.86 -4.12
C ILE A 16 -0.04 -11.00 -2.91
N ALA A 17 1.21 -10.55 -3.04
CA ALA A 17 2.17 -10.53 -1.93
C ALA A 17 1.67 -9.70 -0.74
N SER A 18 0.96 -8.59 -0.96
CA SER A 18 0.35 -7.80 0.11
C SER A 18 -0.69 -8.57 0.92
N ALA A 19 -1.57 -9.36 0.28
CA ALA A 19 -2.54 -10.19 0.99
C ALA A 19 -1.85 -11.32 1.78
N ARG A 20 -0.81 -11.92 1.19
CA ARG A 20 -0.03 -12.97 1.86
C ARG A 20 0.78 -12.42 3.04
N ALA A 21 1.31 -11.20 2.91
CA ALA A 21 1.94 -10.49 4.01
C ALA A 21 0.95 -10.20 5.15
N ASP A 22 -0.31 -9.88 4.85
CA ASP A 22 -1.32 -9.67 5.89
C ASP A 22 -1.58 -10.94 6.73
N ALA A 23 -1.65 -12.10 6.09
CA ALA A 23 -1.77 -13.38 6.80
C ALA A 23 -0.54 -13.66 7.68
N LEU A 24 0.66 -13.50 7.12
CA LEU A 24 1.92 -13.74 7.84
C LEU A 24 2.13 -12.77 9.02
N ILE A 25 1.86 -11.48 8.84
CA ILE A 25 1.92 -10.50 9.93
C ILE A 25 0.89 -10.85 11.02
N GLY A 26 -0.33 -11.27 10.63
CA GLY A 26 -1.35 -11.76 11.55
C GLY A 26 -0.89 -12.98 12.38
N ALA A 27 -0.05 -13.84 11.80
CA ALA A 27 0.59 -14.97 12.47
C ALA A 27 1.86 -14.61 13.26
N GLY A 28 2.22 -13.32 13.33
CA GLY A 28 3.39 -12.83 14.07
C GLY A 28 4.72 -12.98 13.34
N VAL A 29 4.71 -13.25 12.03
CA VAL A 29 5.92 -13.24 11.21
C VAL A 29 6.31 -11.79 10.92
N PRO A 30 7.50 -11.33 11.32
CA PRO A 30 7.92 -9.95 11.10
C PRO A 30 8.25 -9.73 9.62
N ILE A 31 7.57 -8.75 9.01
CA ILE A 31 7.76 -8.34 7.62
C ILE A 31 8.11 -6.85 7.59
N GLU A 32 9.17 -6.52 6.86
CA GLU A 32 9.48 -5.17 6.45
C GLU A 32 9.02 -4.97 5.00
N TRP A 33 8.08 -4.05 4.79
CA TRP A 33 7.62 -3.70 3.46
C TRP A 33 8.31 -2.43 2.94
N ARG A 34 8.87 -2.51 1.74
CA ARG A 34 9.61 -1.43 1.07
C ARG A 34 8.90 -1.09 -0.24
N ALA A 35 8.26 0.07 -0.29
CA ALA A 35 7.55 0.48 -1.49
C ALA A 35 8.53 1.06 -2.51
N VAL A 36 8.52 0.49 -3.72
CA VAL A 36 9.31 0.96 -4.86
C VAL A 36 8.40 1.23 -6.04
N ALA A 37 8.86 2.09 -6.94
CA ALA A 37 8.24 2.30 -8.24
C ALA A 37 9.07 1.55 -9.29
N ALA A 38 8.52 0.49 -9.89
CA ALA A 38 9.20 -0.27 -10.93
C ALA A 38 9.59 0.61 -12.11
N HIS A 39 8.74 1.59 -12.44
CA HIS A 39 8.91 2.52 -13.56
C HIS A 39 8.81 3.98 -13.09
N PRO A 40 9.86 4.53 -12.44
CA PRO A 40 9.81 5.82 -11.74
C PRO A 40 9.71 7.03 -12.69
N THR A 41 9.89 6.83 -14.00
CA THR A 41 9.82 7.88 -15.01
C THR A 41 8.40 8.18 -15.50
N ILE A 42 7.40 7.39 -15.10
CA ILE A 42 5.99 7.65 -15.42
C ILE A 42 5.50 8.82 -14.56
N ARG A 43 5.57 10.03 -15.13
CA ARG A 43 5.17 11.29 -14.50
C ARG A 43 3.81 11.72 -15.05
N VAL A 44 2.75 11.24 -14.39
CA VAL A 44 1.39 11.81 -14.44
C VAL A 44 0.68 11.73 -15.80
N VAL A 45 0.05 10.59 -16.09
CA VAL A 45 -1.37 10.52 -16.52
C VAL A 45 -1.82 9.09 -16.17
N ALA A 46 -2.94 8.95 -15.46
CA ALA A 46 -3.61 7.66 -15.41
C ALA A 46 -4.02 7.31 -16.86
N ARG A 47 -3.53 6.19 -17.41
CA ARG A 47 -3.77 5.83 -18.82
C ARG A 47 -4.59 4.55 -18.92
N PRO A 48 -5.47 4.41 -19.92
CA PRO A 48 -6.06 3.10 -20.20
C PRO A 48 -4.99 2.02 -20.36
N LEU A 49 -5.27 0.83 -19.84
CA LEU A 49 -4.45 -0.33 -20.11
C LEU A 49 -4.57 -0.74 -21.59
N ALA A 50 -3.47 -1.21 -22.16
CA ALA A 50 -3.45 -1.82 -23.47
C ALA A 50 -3.95 -3.27 -23.42
N ASP A 51 -4.37 -3.82 -24.56
CA ASP A 51 -4.88 -5.20 -24.65
C ASP A 51 -3.87 -6.25 -24.15
N ALA A 52 -2.57 -6.02 -24.38
CA ALA A 52 -1.50 -6.88 -23.89
C ALA A 52 -1.42 -6.88 -22.36
N GLU A 53 -1.66 -5.73 -21.72
CA GLU A 53 -1.67 -5.61 -20.25
C GLU A 53 -2.91 -6.27 -19.65
N HIS A 54 -4.07 -6.09 -20.30
CA HIS A 54 -5.29 -6.83 -19.93
C HIS A 54 -5.11 -8.34 -20.03
N THR A 55 -4.45 -8.81 -21.10
CA THR A 55 -4.16 -10.24 -21.29
C THR A 55 -3.21 -10.75 -20.20
N ALA A 56 -2.13 -10.01 -19.92
CA ALA A 56 -1.19 -10.37 -18.86
C ALA A 56 -1.86 -10.45 -17.48
N LEU A 57 -2.74 -9.51 -17.14
CA LEU A 57 -3.52 -9.53 -15.89
C LEU A 57 -4.48 -10.73 -15.84
N ALA A 58 -5.15 -11.05 -16.96
CA ALA A 58 -6.02 -12.22 -17.04
C ALA A 58 -5.26 -13.54 -16.92
N ASP A 59 -4.04 -13.61 -17.44
CA ASP A 59 -3.17 -14.78 -17.33
C ASP A 59 -2.68 -14.97 -15.89
N LEU A 60 -2.22 -13.89 -15.26
CA LEU A 60 -1.82 -13.89 -13.86
C LEU A 60 -2.99 -14.27 -12.94
N GLU A 61 -4.19 -13.77 -13.19
CA GLU A 61 -5.38 -14.12 -12.41
C GLU A 61 -5.71 -15.61 -12.50
N ARG A 62 -5.56 -16.22 -13.69
CA ARG A 62 -5.72 -17.69 -13.83
C ARG A 62 -4.63 -18.44 -13.07
N GLN A 63 -3.39 -17.98 -13.14
CA GLN A 63 -2.28 -18.56 -12.40
C GLN A 63 -2.49 -18.47 -10.88
N TRP A 64 -2.97 -17.33 -10.38
CA TRP A 64 -3.29 -17.12 -8.97
C TRP A 64 -4.42 -18.01 -8.49
N ARG A 65 -5.54 -18.08 -9.21
CA ARG A 65 -6.64 -18.99 -8.87
C ARG A 65 -6.20 -20.45 -8.78
N ALA A 66 -5.28 -20.88 -9.65
CA ALA A 66 -4.76 -22.24 -9.62
C ALA A 66 -3.83 -22.51 -8.41
N ALA A 67 -3.17 -21.47 -7.89
CA ALA A 67 -2.24 -21.54 -6.76
C ALA A 67 -2.77 -20.89 -5.47
N ALA A 68 -4.08 -20.68 -5.40
CA ALA A 68 -4.75 -20.00 -4.29
C ALA A 68 -4.71 -20.88 -3.04
N LEU A 69 -4.41 -20.26 -1.90
CA LEU A 69 -4.45 -20.90 -0.60
C LEU A 69 -5.88 -20.93 -0.03
N PRO A 70 -6.17 -21.80 0.96
CA PRO A 70 -7.44 -21.76 1.68
C PRO A 70 -7.72 -20.38 2.25
N ASP A 71 -8.95 -19.89 2.06
CA ASP A 71 -9.42 -18.57 2.50
C ASP A 71 -8.63 -17.37 1.96
N GLU A 72 -7.73 -17.57 0.99
CA GLU A 72 -7.05 -16.46 0.30
C GLU A 72 -8.11 -15.61 -0.43
N PRO A 73 -8.10 -14.27 -0.29
CA PRO A 73 -9.08 -13.42 -0.92
C PRO A 73 -8.85 -13.34 -2.44
N VAL A 74 -9.46 -14.28 -3.17
CA VAL A 74 -9.48 -14.39 -4.65
C VAL A 74 -10.95 -14.28 -5.13
N PRO A 75 -11.29 -13.53 -6.20
CA PRO A 75 -10.47 -12.73 -7.12
C PRO A 75 -10.67 -11.20 -6.96
N TRP A 76 -9.87 -10.42 -7.71
CA TRP A 76 -9.98 -8.97 -7.83
C TRP A 76 -10.92 -8.53 -8.96
N HIS A 77 -11.13 -7.22 -9.07
CA HIS A 77 -11.58 -6.59 -10.31
C HIS A 77 -10.36 -6.06 -11.06
N GLN A 78 -10.20 -6.42 -12.34
CA GLN A 78 -9.04 -5.96 -13.11
C GLN A 78 -9.08 -4.44 -13.28
N PRO A 79 -7.99 -3.71 -12.97
CA PRO A 79 -7.93 -2.29 -13.25
C PRO A 79 -8.07 -2.06 -14.76
N THR A 80 -8.73 -0.96 -15.12
CA THR A 80 -8.86 -0.51 -16.52
C THR A 80 -7.85 0.57 -16.87
N VAL A 81 -7.16 1.09 -15.85
CA VAL A 81 -6.26 2.25 -15.95
C VAL A 81 -4.96 1.96 -15.20
N ALA A 82 -3.83 2.16 -15.87
CA ALA A 82 -2.52 2.21 -15.24
C ALA A 82 -2.37 3.52 -14.47
N THR A 83 -1.95 3.38 -13.21
CA THR A 83 -1.84 4.48 -12.25
C THR A 83 -0.38 4.91 -12.11
N ALA A 84 -0.12 6.18 -11.77
CA ALA A 84 1.25 6.63 -11.51
C ALA A 84 1.79 6.02 -10.19
N PRO A 85 2.97 5.38 -10.19
CA PRO A 85 3.46 4.65 -9.02
C PRO A 85 4.10 5.56 -7.94
N GLY A 86 4.53 6.76 -8.30
CA GLY A 86 5.21 7.68 -7.37
C GLY A 86 4.34 8.14 -6.19
N PRO A 87 3.13 8.67 -6.43
CA PRO A 87 2.25 9.15 -5.36
C PRO A 87 1.89 8.13 -4.28
N PRO A 88 1.51 6.88 -4.58
CA PRO A 88 1.23 5.90 -3.53
C PRO A 88 2.50 5.50 -2.76
N VAL A 89 3.68 5.46 -3.39
CA VAL A 89 4.97 5.26 -2.71
C VAL A 89 5.26 6.39 -1.72
N ALA A 90 5.03 7.65 -2.13
CA ALA A 90 5.20 8.81 -1.27
C ALA A 90 4.24 8.79 -0.07
N ALA A 91 2.96 8.54 -0.33
CA ALA A 91 1.94 8.39 0.70
C ALA A 91 2.31 7.30 1.73
N TYR A 92 2.80 6.17 1.25
CA TYR A 92 3.20 5.06 2.10
C TYR A 92 4.41 5.41 2.97
N ALA A 93 5.42 6.08 2.42
CA ALA A 93 6.59 6.51 3.18
C ALA A 93 6.22 7.48 4.32
N GLU A 94 5.31 8.42 4.07
CA GLU A 94 4.76 9.29 5.13
C GLU A 94 3.99 8.49 6.18
N ALA A 95 3.19 7.51 5.76
CA ALA A 95 2.45 6.63 6.66
C ALA A 95 3.38 5.79 7.56
N CYS A 96 4.50 5.30 7.03
CA CYS A 96 5.54 4.65 7.82
C CYS A 96 6.10 5.59 8.89
N GLY A 97 6.44 6.83 8.52
CA GLY A 97 6.91 7.84 9.48
C GLY A 97 5.85 8.21 10.54
N ALA A 98 4.58 8.10 10.20
CA ALA A 98 3.45 8.33 11.10
C ALA A 98 3.01 7.10 11.91
N GLY A 99 3.66 5.93 11.72
CA GLY A 99 3.35 4.70 12.45
C GLY A 99 2.07 3.98 12.02
N VAL A 100 1.53 4.31 10.85
CA VAL A 100 0.30 3.72 10.28
C VAL A 100 0.55 3.04 8.93
N GLY A 101 1.82 2.69 8.66
CA GLY A 101 2.27 2.11 7.40
C GLY A 101 1.46 0.90 6.96
N ASP A 102 1.34 -0.13 7.78
CA ASP A 102 0.63 -1.36 7.40
C ASP A 102 -0.85 -1.13 7.10
N HIS A 103 -1.52 -0.29 7.90
CA HIS A 103 -2.90 0.12 7.62
C HIS A 103 -3.01 0.79 6.25
N VAL A 104 -2.10 1.72 5.96
CA VAL A 104 -2.08 2.45 4.68
C VAL A 104 -1.70 1.54 3.52
N ARG A 105 -0.76 0.59 3.68
CA ARG A 105 -0.44 -0.43 2.66
C ARG A 105 -1.69 -1.21 2.27
N HIS A 106 -2.37 -1.77 3.26
CA HIS A 106 -3.60 -2.54 3.05
C HIS A 106 -4.65 -1.68 2.31
N LEU A 107 -4.85 -0.43 2.77
CA LEU A 107 -5.81 0.49 2.19
C LEU A 107 -5.46 0.89 0.74
N LEU A 108 -4.20 1.16 0.42
CA LEU A 108 -3.77 1.52 -0.93
C LEU A 108 -4.02 0.38 -1.93
N PHE A 109 -3.69 -0.86 -1.53
CA PHE A 109 -3.95 -2.03 -2.36
C PHE A 109 -5.44 -2.32 -2.50
N ALA A 110 -6.23 -2.19 -1.43
CA ALA A 110 -7.67 -2.33 -1.49
C ALA A 110 -8.27 -1.26 -2.44
N SER A 111 -7.95 0.01 -2.25
CA SER A 111 -8.56 1.06 -3.06
C SER A 111 -8.11 1.05 -4.52
N GLY A 112 -6.83 0.76 -4.81
CA GLY A 112 -6.36 0.68 -6.20
C GLY A 112 -6.91 -0.53 -6.97
N TRP A 113 -6.97 -1.70 -6.33
CA TRP A 113 -7.28 -2.97 -7.01
C TRP A 113 -8.70 -3.49 -6.80
N HIS A 114 -9.38 -3.08 -5.74
CA HIS A 114 -10.77 -3.46 -5.48
C HIS A 114 -11.72 -2.32 -5.83
N ASP A 115 -11.45 -1.10 -5.37
CA ASP A 115 -12.35 0.04 -5.55
C ASP A 115 -12.07 0.84 -6.85
N HIS A 116 -11.04 0.47 -7.61
CA HIS A 116 -10.57 1.17 -8.81
C HIS A 116 -10.26 2.67 -8.59
N ALA A 117 -9.85 3.04 -7.39
CA ALA A 117 -9.43 4.39 -7.10
C ALA A 117 -8.11 4.70 -7.84
N ASP A 118 -8.03 5.88 -8.46
CA ASP A 118 -6.78 6.40 -9.02
C ASP A 118 -5.85 6.83 -7.88
N ILE A 119 -5.14 5.86 -7.29
CA ILE A 119 -4.19 6.10 -6.20
C ILE A 119 -2.93 6.85 -6.65
N GLY A 120 -2.80 7.17 -7.94
CA GLY A 120 -1.76 8.03 -8.50
C GLY A 120 -2.18 9.48 -8.53
N ASN A 121 -3.46 9.78 -8.26
CA ASN A 121 -3.94 11.13 -8.10
C ASN A 121 -3.73 11.62 -6.65
N PRO A 122 -2.93 12.69 -6.43
CA PRO A 122 -2.67 13.20 -5.09
C PRO A 122 -3.93 13.63 -4.33
N ASP A 123 -4.96 14.13 -5.02
CA ASP A 123 -6.22 14.54 -4.37
C ASP A 123 -7.03 13.32 -3.90
N VAL A 124 -7.00 12.22 -4.66
CA VAL A 124 -7.60 10.94 -4.23
C VAL A 124 -6.87 10.43 -2.99
N LEU A 125 -5.54 10.40 -3.00
CA LEU A 125 -4.74 9.97 -1.86
C LEU A 125 -4.97 10.83 -0.61
N ARG A 126 -5.01 12.16 -0.75
CA ARG A 126 -5.27 13.08 0.36
C ARG A 126 -6.63 12.85 1.00
N ARG A 127 -7.64 12.49 0.21
CA ARG A 127 -8.96 12.15 0.75
C ARG A 127 -8.97 10.76 1.38
N LEU A 128 -8.40 9.77 0.69
CA LEU A 128 -8.36 8.37 1.11
C LEU A 128 -7.61 8.20 2.43
N LEU A 129 -6.46 8.87 2.55
CA LEU A 129 -5.51 8.65 3.65
C LEU A 129 -5.66 9.67 4.80
N ALA A 130 -6.54 10.67 4.66
CA ALA A 130 -6.72 11.70 5.67
C ALA A 130 -6.93 11.13 7.07
N VAL A 131 -7.87 10.19 7.21
CA VAL A 131 -8.20 9.60 8.51
C VAL A 131 -7.03 8.75 9.04
N PRO A 132 -6.51 7.73 8.32
CA PRO A 132 -5.37 6.96 8.82
C PRO A 132 -4.19 7.83 9.26
N ILE A 133 -3.83 8.85 8.49
CA ILE A 133 -2.70 9.73 8.82
C ILE A 133 -2.98 10.59 10.06
N LEU A 134 -4.20 11.11 10.22
CA LEU A 134 -4.58 11.86 11.41
C LEU A 134 -4.50 11.01 12.69
N HIS A 135 -4.70 9.70 12.59
CA HIS A 135 -4.51 8.78 13.71
C HIS A 135 -3.01 8.53 14.00
N GLY A 136 -2.13 8.72 13.03
CA GLY A 136 -0.70 8.54 13.21
C GLY A 136 -0.04 9.56 14.15
N HIS A 137 1.26 9.37 14.39
CA HIS A 137 2.07 10.16 15.31
C HIS A 137 3.07 11.08 14.60
N SER A 138 2.73 11.57 13.41
CA SER A 138 3.61 12.49 12.69
C SER A 138 3.76 13.84 13.41
N GLU A 139 4.98 14.35 13.49
CA GLU A 139 5.28 15.69 14.00
C GLU A 139 5.12 16.79 12.94
N ALA A 140 4.95 16.42 11.66
CA ALA A 140 4.76 17.39 10.59
C ALA A 140 3.33 17.94 10.63
N ASP A 141 3.19 19.27 10.78
CA ASP A 141 1.88 19.93 10.91
C ASP A 141 0.90 19.58 9.79
N VAL A 142 1.38 19.43 8.55
CA VAL A 142 0.56 19.08 7.39
C VAL A 142 -0.11 17.70 7.55
N LEU A 143 0.63 16.71 8.07
CA LEU A 143 0.11 15.37 8.32
C LEU A 143 -0.75 15.38 9.58
N ARG A 144 -0.21 15.91 10.68
CA ARG A 144 -0.83 15.90 12.01
C ARG A 144 -2.16 16.65 12.07
N GLU A 145 -2.28 17.75 11.33
CA GLU A 145 -3.45 18.63 11.44
C GLU A 145 -4.44 18.49 10.28
N TYR A 146 -3.99 17.98 9.12
CA TYR A 146 -4.82 17.87 7.91
C TYR A 146 -4.88 16.46 7.32
N GLY A 147 -4.03 15.54 7.76
CA GLY A 147 -3.99 14.17 7.25
C GLY A 147 -3.43 14.02 5.84
N TYR A 148 -2.78 15.04 5.28
CA TYR A 148 -2.27 14.93 3.91
C TYR A 148 -1.00 14.10 3.90
N ALA A 149 -1.04 12.95 3.22
CA ALA A 149 0.09 12.04 3.05
C ALA A 149 0.99 12.38 1.83
N VAL A 150 0.58 13.33 0.99
CA VAL A 150 1.31 13.69 -0.24
C VAL A 150 1.22 15.18 -0.54
N ALA A 151 2.27 15.73 -1.14
CA ALA A 151 2.29 17.07 -1.71
C ALA A 151 1.33 17.18 -2.91
N ILE A 152 1.04 18.40 -3.37
CA ILE A 152 0.15 18.64 -4.52
C ILE A 152 0.69 17.94 -5.78
N GLY A 153 2.02 17.90 -5.93
CA GLY A 153 2.70 17.20 -7.02
C GLY A 153 2.82 15.68 -6.84
N GLY A 154 2.23 15.11 -5.78
CA GLY A 154 2.30 13.67 -5.49
C GLY A 154 3.62 13.18 -4.89
N GLY A 155 4.54 14.08 -4.55
CA GLY A 155 5.76 13.73 -3.81
C GLY A 155 5.56 13.64 -2.30
N PRO A 156 6.58 13.17 -1.56
CA PRO A 156 6.58 13.21 -0.10
C PRO A 156 6.54 14.67 0.40
N ILE A 157 6.03 14.86 1.61
CA ILE A 157 5.94 16.14 2.32
C ILE A 157 7.19 16.35 3.18
N THR A 158 7.68 15.30 3.83
CA THR A 158 8.78 15.34 4.78
C THR A 158 10.10 14.89 4.14
N SER A 159 11.21 15.44 4.64
CA SER A 159 12.54 14.99 4.21
C SER A 159 12.84 13.55 4.63
N ASP A 160 12.21 13.07 5.70
CA ASP A 160 12.40 11.70 6.19
C ASP A 160 11.70 10.70 5.28
N ALA A 161 10.47 10.98 4.83
CA ALA A 161 9.82 10.18 3.80
C ALA A 161 10.61 10.23 2.47
N TRP A 162 11.17 11.38 2.09
CA TRP A 162 12.04 11.48 0.91
C TRP A 162 13.28 10.57 1.02
N ARG A 163 13.99 10.62 2.16
CA ARG A 163 15.15 9.75 2.42
C ARG A 163 14.78 8.26 2.46
N LEU A 164 13.61 7.95 2.99
CA LEU A 164 13.10 6.59 3.08
C LEU A 164 12.87 6.00 1.67
N ILE A 165 12.21 6.77 0.79
CA ILE A 165 11.98 6.38 -0.61
C ILE A 165 13.30 6.22 -1.35
N ASP A 166 14.21 7.19 -1.20
CA ASP A 166 15.53 7.15 -1.85
C ASP A 166 16.32 5.90 -1.43
N ARG A 167 16.30 5.56 -0.13
CA ARG A 167 16.91 4.34 0.38
C ARG A 167 16.28 3.08 -0.22
N TRP A 168 14.96 2.93 -0.17
CA TRP A 168 14.29 1.75 -0.72
C TRP A 168 14.58 1.56 -2.22
N GLN A 169 14.55 2.65 -2.98
CA GLN A 169 14.85 2.62 -4.41
C GLN A 169 16.32 2.34 -4.71
N GLY A 170 17.24 2.88 -3.90
CA GLY A 170 18.67 2.60 -3.99
C GLY A 170 18.97 1.14 -3.71
N GLU A 171 18.48 0.60 -2.60
CA GLU A 171 18.66 -0.81 -2.23
C GLU A 171 18.07 -1.77 -3.28
N TYR A 172 16.87 -1.48 -3.79
CA TYR A 172 16.27 -2.26 -4.88
C TYR A 172 17.08 -2.18 -6.18
N ALA A 173 17.68 -1.02 -6.48
CA ALA A 173 18.56 -0.86 -7.63
C ALA A 173 19.87 -1.63 -7.46
N ASP A 174 20.45 -1.66 -6.26
CA ASP A 174 21.66 -2.41 -5.93
C ASP A 174 21.44 -3.93 -6.04
N LEU A 175 20.20 -4.39 -5.80
CA LEU A 175 19.77 -5.77 -6.03
C LEU A 175 19.54 -6.11 -7.52
N GLY A 176 19.81 -5.18 -8.44
CA GLY A 176 19.71 -5.38 -9.88
C GLY A 176 18.31 -5.19 -10.47
N ARG A 177 17.36 -4.64 -9.69
CA ARG A 177 15.95 -4.42 -10.10
C ARG A 177 15.26 -5.69 -10.63
N PRO A 178 15.24 -6.78 -9.84
CA PRO A 178 14.56 -8.02 -10.22
C PRO A 178 13.05 -7.81 -10.31
N ASP A 179 12.32 -8.73 -10.94
CA ASP A 179 10.86 -8.63 -11.08
C ASP A 179 10.15 -8.50 -9.71
N LEU A 180 9.15 -7.63 -9.64
CA LEU A 180 8.36 -7.43 -8.42
C LEU A 180 7.24 -8.47 -8.30
N PRO A 181 6.84 -8.83 -7.06
CA PRO A 181 7.46 -8.44 -5.80
C PRO A 181 8.79 -9.17 -5.61
N LEU A 182 9.72 -8.52 -4.92
CA LEU A 182 10.98 -9.12 -4.48
C LEU A 182 10.87 -9.47 -3.00
N LEU A 183 11.07 -10.73 -2.66
CA LEU A 183 11.16 -11.22 -1.29
C LEU A 183 12.62 -11.55 -0.96
N LEU A 184 13.09 -11.01 0.16
CA LEU A 184 14.32 -11.43 0.82
C LEU A 184 13.96 -12.25 2.06
N ASP A 185 14.38 -13.52 2.07
CA ASP A 185 14.19 -14.49 3.14
C ASP A 185 15.58 -14.92 3.66
N GLY A 186 16.16 -14.12 4.54
CA GLY A 186 17.55 -14.30 4.97
C GLY A 186 18.53 -13.98 3.83
N GLU A 187 19.29 -14.98 3.37
CA GLU A 187 20.20 -14.86 2.23
C GLU A 187 19.53 -15.20 0.89
N GLU A 188 18.31 -15.76 0.93
CA GLU A 188 17.58 -16.18 -0.26
C GLU A 188 16.80 -15.00 -0.87
N GLN A 189 16.83 -14.93 -2.20
CA GLN A 189 16.14 -13.92 -2.99
C GLN A 189 15.16 -14.59 -3.94
N HIS A 190 13.88 -14.20 -3.83
CA HIS A 190 12.80 -14.67 -4.69
C HIS A 190 12.15 -13.46 -5.38
N SER A 191 11.86 -13.55 -6.68
CA SER A 191 11.31 -12.44 -7.46
C SER A 191 10.08 -12.84 -8.27
N GLY A 192 9.17 -11.89 -8.50
CA GLY A 192 7.96 -12.11 -9.29
C GLY A 192 7.10 -13.24 -8.73
N TRP A 193 6.75 -14.19 -9.60
CA TRP A 193 5.89 -15.32 -9.22
C TRP A 193 6.54 -16.26 -8.20
N ASP A 194 7.87 -16.40 -8.22
CA ASP A 194 8.60 -17.22 -7.25
C ASP A 194 8.47 -16.64 -5.83
N ALA A 195 8.55 -15.31 -5.69
CA ALA A 195 8.31 -14.64 -4.42
C ALA A 195 6.88 -14.88 -3.90
N VAL A 196 5.89 -14.81 -4.78
CA VAL A 196 4.49 -15.12 -4.45
C VAL A 196 4.39 -16.56 -3.95
N GLN A 197 4.98 -17.54 -4.65
CA GLN A 197 4.96 -18.94 -4.23
C GLN A 197 5.65 -19.15 -2.89
N ARG A 198 6.81 -18.55 -2.65
CA ARG A 198 7.52 -18.64 -1.37
C ARG A 198 6.69 -18.08 -0.21
N LEU A 199 6.05 -16.92 -0.38
CA LEU A 199 5.11 -16.38 0.61
C LEU A 199 3.96 -17.35 0.90
N GLY A 200 3.47 -18.07 -0.12
CA GLY A 200 2.43 -19.06 0.07
C GLY A 200 2.88 -20.31 0.82
N ALA A 201 4.12 -20.76 0.59
CA ALA A 201 4.74 -21.82 1.37
C ALA A 201 4.87 -21.42 2.85
N LEU A 202 5.35 -20.20 3.11
CA LEU A 202 5.46 -19.65 4.47
C LEU A 202 4.11 -19.60 5.19
N ILE A 203 3.02 -19.23 4.50
CA ILE A 203 1.68 -19.25 5.11
C ILE A 203 1.29 -20.66 5.57
N THR A 204 1.60 -21.66 4.76
CA THR A 204 1.34 -23.07 5.08
C THR A 204 2.21 -23.56 6.23
N GLU A 205 3.49 -23.17 6.25
CA GLU A 205 4.43 -23.51 7.32
C GLU A 205 4.01 -22.91 8.68
N HIS A 206 3.41 -21.72 8.66
CA HIS A 206 3.01 -20.98 9.86
C HIS A 206 1.54 -21.14 10.26
N ASP A 207 0.75 -21.92 9.51
CA ASP A 207 -0.71 -22.04 9.68
C ASP A 207 -1.40 -20.65 9.77
N ALA A 208 -1.00 -19.75 8.87
CA ALA A 208 -1.37 -18.33 8.95
C ALA A 208 -2.73 -18.06 8.27
N PRO A 209 -3.79 -17.70 9.01
CA PRO A 209 -5.10 -17.44 8.40
C PRO A 209 -5.14 -16.08 7.71
N PHE A 210 -5.87 -15.99 6.60
CA PHE A 210 -6.12 -14.71 5.95
C PHE A 210 -7.12 -13.87 6.76
N PRO A 211 -6.83 -12.57 6.98
CA PRO A 211 -7.76 -11.68 7.67
C PRO A 211 -8.96 -11.35 6.78
N ARG A 212 -10.14 -11.19 7.40
CA ARG A 212 -11.41 -10.87 6.70
C ARG A 212 -11.60 -9.39 6.36
N GLY A 213 -10.62 -8.55 6.67
CA GLY A 213 -10.64 -7.10 6.48
C GLY A 213 -9.28 -6.52 6.86
N ASN A 214 -9.18 -5.20 7.01
CA ASN A 214 -7.94 -4.57 7.42
C ASN A 214 -7.56 -5.01 8.85
N PRO A 215 -6.47 -5.78 9.03
CA PRO A 215 -6.10 -6.32 10.34
C PRO A 215 -5.36 -5.29 11.21
N TYR A 216 -5.08 -4.09 10.68
CA TYR A 216 -4.28 -3.07 11.33
C TYR A 216 -5.19 -2.00 11.94
N PRO A 217 -5.54 -2.09 13.24
CA PRO A 217 -6.35 -1.08 13.88
C PRO A 217 -5.61 0.26 13.91
N LEU A 218 -6.32 1.34 13.65
CA LEU A 218 -5.76 2.68 13.84
C LEU A 218 -5.60 2.96 15.34
N PRO A 219 -4.49 3.59 15.77
CA PRO A 219 -4.34 4.07 17.14
C PRO A 219 -5.41 5.11 17.47
N PRO A 220 -5.65 5.48 18.74
CA PRO A 220 -6.61 6.53 19.09
C PRO A 220 -6.26 7.87 18.43
N LEU A 221 -7.27 8.60 17.96
CA LEU A 221 -7.08 9.90 17.32
C LEU A 221 -6.43 10.89 18.32
N PRO A 222 -5.29 11.53 18.01
CA PRO A 222 -4.60 12.44 18.93
C PRO A 222 -5.37 13.74 19.15
N LEU A 223 -5.20 14.35 20.33
CA LEU A 223 -5.93 15.56 20.76
C LEU A 223 -5.85 16.75 19.79
N PRO A 224 -4.71 17.07 19.13
CA PRO A 224 -4.66 18.15 18.15
C PRO A 224 -5.62 17.94 16.97
N ALA A 225 -5.79 16.70 16.51
CA ALA A 225 -6.76 16.35 15.47
C ALA A 225 -8.21 16.47 15.98
N GLN A 226 -8.45 16.18 17.26
CA GLN A 226 -9.75 16.37 17.92
C GLN A 226 -10.11 17.85 18.16
N ARG A 227 -9.14 18.73 18.44
CA ARG A 227 -9.40 20.15 18.78
C ARG A 227 -10.07 20.93 17.65
N ARG A 228 -9.80 20.59 16.39
CA ARG A 228 -10.45 21.24 15.23
C ARG A 228 -11.94 20.90 15.11
N ASP A 229 -12.42 19.87 15.79
CA ASP A 229 -13.85 19.57 15.90
C ASP A 229 -14.56 20.47 16.92
N LEU A 230 -13.84 20.99 17.92
CA LEU A 230 -14.39 21.82 18.99
C LEU A 230 -14.49 23.31 18.61
N GLU A 231 -13.62 23.80 17.72
CA GLU A 231 -13.55 25.22 17.36
C GLU A 231 -14.44 25.62 16.16
N ARG A 232 -15.23 24.70 15.60
CA ARG A 232 -16.20 24.98 14.52
C ARG A 232 -17.65 24.79 14.98
N PRO A 233 -18.38 25.86 15.38
CA PRO A 233 -19.81 25.75 15.63
C PRO A 233 -20.54 25.36 14.34
N GLY A 234 -21.20 24.20 14.33
CA GLY A 234 -22.18 23.83 13.31
C GLY A 234 -21.64 23.37 11.93
N ARG A 235 -20.34 23.11 11.77
CA ARG A 235 -19.80 22.51 10.53
C ARG A 235 -19.17 21.15 10.80
N ARG A 236 -19.66 20.14 10.08
CA ARG A 236 -19.14 18.77 10.08
C ARG A 236 -17.62 18.78 9.80
N PRO A 237 -16.83 17.90 10.44
CA PRO A 237 -15.42 17.76 10.12
C PRO A 237 -15.23 17.41 8.65
N ILE A 238 -14.24 18.00 7.98
CA ILE A 238 -13.94 17.73 6.55
C ILE A 238 -13.66 16.24 6.31
N TRP A 239 -13.13 15.54 7.31
CA TRP A 239 -12.83 14.11 7.26
C TRP A 239 -14.06 13.20 7.46
N ARG A 240 -15.18 13.72 7.97
CA ARG A 240 -16.41 12.93 8.23
C ARG A 240 -17.19 12.58 6.95
N ASP A 241 -17.04 13.38 5.89
CA ASP A 241 -17.62 13.09 4.57
C ASP A 241 -16.76 12.09 3.75
N ALA A 242 -15.56 11.72 4.23
CA ALA A 242 -14.75 10.65 3.65
C ALA A 242 -15.13 9.27 4.22
N TYR A 243 -15.50 9.19 5.50
CA TYR A 243 -15.85 7.93 6.20
C TYR A 243 -17.12 7.25 5.67
N LEU A 244 -18.09 8.01 5.14
CA LEU A 244 -19.37 7.46 4.69
C LEU A 244 -19.28 6.74 3.33
N LEU A 245 -18.12 6.78 2.67
CA LEU A 245 -17.89 6.11 1.38
C LEU A 245 -17.10 4.80 1.51
N SER A 246 -16.42 4.56 2.63
CA SER A 246 -15.56 3.39 2.87
C SER A 246 -16.18 2.34 3.81
N SER A 247 -17.46 2.50 4.18
CA SER A 247 -18.19 1.59 5.09
C SER A 247 -19.40 0.93 4.40
N ARG A 248 -19.35 0.75 3.08
CA ARG A 248 -20.37 0.02 2.31
C ARG A 248 -19.75 -1.11 1.54
#